data_AF-A0A2G9TEW7-F1
#
_entry.id   AF-A0A2G9TEW7-F1
#
_cell.length_a   1.000
_cell.length_b   1.000
_cell.length_c   1.000
_cell.angle_alpha   90.00
_cell.angle_beta   90.00
_cell.angle_gamma   90.00
#
_symmetry.space_group_name_H-M   'P 1'
#
loop_
_entity.id
_entity.type
_entity.pdbx_description
1 polymer ?
#
loop_
_entity_poly.entity_id
_entity_poly.type
_entity_poly.pdbx_seq_one_letter_code
_entity_poly.pdbx_strand_id
1 'polypeptide(L)'
;MCRQHGVVVETRGHICQFKNCECDKCKLVRKRRSIMSTQIRLRREQDKRFQRTTIASEADVVPSNGVFEPEKRHDISLCYFCQKCKNHGVLMWKKDHKRSCEYANCRCEQCDLIDTRRALDRHIKNSKEMKTVNSSDYFSSSSSEEYSSGSDSTAGPLPFSSMPVSFACNTEA
;
A
#
# COMPACT_ATOMS: atom_id res chain seq x y z
N MET A 1 -21.90 12.85 -8.76
CA MET A 1 -22.92 11.78 -8.76
C MET A 1 -23.08 11.16 -10.15
N CYS A 2 -22.88 11.93 -11.23
CA CYS A 2 -22.91 11.55 -12.65
C CYS A 2 -22.56 10.08 -12.97
N ARG A 3 -21.41 9.56 -12.50
CA ARG A 3 -20.96 8.18 -12.81
C ARG A 3 -21.94 7.07 -12.37
N GLN A 4 -22.85 7.34 -11.43
CA GLN A 4 -23.91 6.38 -11.04
C GLN A 4 -25.15 6.40 -11.97
N HIS A 5 -25.19 7.39 -12.86
CA HIS A 5 -26.20 7.58 -13.91
C HIS A 5 -25.59 7.39 -15.31
N GLY A 6 -24.47 6.65 -15.43
CA GLY A 6 -23.77 6.41 -16.70
C GLY A 6 -22.94 7.58 -17.23
N VAL A 7 -23.10 8.79 -16.71
CA VAL A 7 -22.43 10.01 -17.20
C VAL A 7 -21.04 10.16 -16.56
N VAL A 8 -19.98 10.14 -17.36
CA VAL A 8 -18.61 10.43 -16.92
C VAL A 8 -18.24 11.86 -17.33
N VAL A 9 -17.84 12.67 -16.34
CA VAL A 9 -17.38 14.05 -16.52
C VAL A 9 -16.19 14.30 -15.61
N GLU A 10 -15.35 15.28 -15.96
CA GLU A 10 -14.27 15.72 -15.06
C GLU A 10 -14.83 16.19 -13.72
N THR A 11 -14.16 15.85 -12.62
CA THR A 11 -14.66 16.15 -11.27
C THR A 11 -14.37 17.58 -10.82
N ARG A 12 -13.37 18.26 -11.39
CA ARG A 12 -13.05 19.67 -11.14
C ARG A 12 -14.02 20.58 -11.91
N GLY A 13 -14.47 21.67 -11.28
CA GLY A 13 -15.30 22.71 -11.91
C GLY A 13 -16.73 22.34 -12.34
N HIS A 14 -17.04 21.06 -12.59
CA HIS A 14 -18.34 20.67 -13.17
C HIS A 14 -19.55 21.00 -12.29
N ILE A 15 -20.61 21.50 -12.92
CA ILE A 15 -21.93 21.66 -12.30
C ILE A 15 -22.67 20.31 -12.38
N CYS A 16 -22.76 19.61 -11.25
CA CYS A 16 -23.35 18.27 -11.21
C CYS A 16 -24.88 18.32 -11.29
N GLN A 17 -25.46 18.00 -12.44
CA GLN A 17 -26.92 17.88 -12.64
C GLN A 17 -27.57 16.95 -11.58
N PHE A 18 -26.90 15.84 -11.25
CA PHE A 18 -27.35 14.86 -10.25
C PHE A 18 -26.99 15.22 -8.79
N LYS A 19 -26.64 16.48 -8.48
CA LYS A 19 -26.26 16.93 -7.11
C LYS A 19 -27.31 16.55 -6.07
N ASN A 20 -28.58 16.78 -6.40
CA ASN A 20 -29.74 16.56 -5.51
C ASN A 20 -30.51 15.26 -5.82
N CYS A 21 -30.01 14.37 -6.69
CA CYS A 21 -30.75 13.17 -7.07
C CYS A 21 -30.95 12.19 -5.89
N GLU A 22 -32.16 11.69 -5.68
CA GLU A 22 -32.54 10.86 -4.53
C GLU A 22 -32.63 9.34 -4.80
N CYS A 23 -32.16 8.87 -5.97
CA CYS A 23 -32.13 7.44 -6.25
C CYS A 23 -31.22 6.68 -5.27
N ASP A 24 -31.47 5.38 -5.07
CA ASP A 24 -30.80 4.59 -4.03
C ASP A 24 -29.29 4.47 -4.26
N LYS A 25 -28.84 4.38 -5.52
CA LYS A 25 -27.42 4.44 -5.88
C LYS A 25 -26.75 5.73 -5.37
N CYS A 26 -27.44 6.87 -5.47
CA CYS A 26 -26.94 8.16 -4.97
C CYS A 26 -27.06 8.28 -3.44
N LYS A 27 -28.12 7.77 -2.81
CA LYS A 27 -28.24 7.66 -1.34
C LYS A 27 -27.08 6.84 -0.74
N LEU A 28 -26.78 5.67 -1.30
CA LEU A 28 -25.65 4.81 -0.90
C LEU A 28 -24.29 5.53 -1.05
N VAL A 29 -24.06 6.21 -2.18
CA VAL A 29 -22.81 6.98 -2.38
C VAL A 29 -22.69 8.15 -1.40
N ARG A 30 -23.78 8.84 -1.03
CA ARG A 30 -23.76 9.85 0.03
C ARG A 30 -23.41 9.24 1.39
N LYS A 31 -24.03 8.12 1.77
CA LYS A 31 -23.75 7.40 3.02
C LYS A 31 -22.26 6.99 3.09
N ARG A 32 -21.72 6.39 2.03
CA ARG A 32 -20.29 6.03 1.93
C ARG A 32 -19.37 7.25 2.07
N ARG A 33 -19.68 8.36 1.40
CA ARG A 33 -18.89 9.61 1.49
C ARG A 33 -18.90 10.20 2.90
N SER A 34 -20.05 10.16 3.59
CA SER A 34 -20.18 10.58 4.99
C SER A 34 -19.30 9.74 5.91
N ILE A 35 -19.38 8.40 5.81
CA ILE A 35 -18.53 7.47 6.56
C ILE A 35 -17.04 7.74 6.30
N MET A 36 -16.63 7.88 5.04
CA MET A 36 -15.24 8.19 4.69
C MET A 36 -14.80 9.55 5.25
N SER A 37 -15.65 10.58 5.24
CA SER A 37 -15.35 11.89 5.84
C SER A 37 -15.07 11.76 7.34
N THR A 38 -15.95 11.05 8.07
CA THR A 38 -15.78 10.77 9.50
C THR A 38 -14.51 9.95 9.78
N GLN A 39 -14.22 8.92 8.99
CA GLN A 39 -12.99 8.12 9.12
C GLN A 39 -11.72 8.95 8.84
N ILE A 40 -11.74 9.84 7.84
CA ILE A 40 -10.63 10.75 7.54
C ILE A 40 -10.45 11.74 8.69
N ARG A 41 -11.54 12.27 9.27
CA ARG A 41 -11.48 13.14 10.45
C ARG A 41 -10.88 12.42 11.66
N LEU A 42 -11.42 11.25 12.03
CA LEU A 42 -10.90 10.44 13.15
C LEU A 42 -9.43 10.07 12.96
N ARG A 43 -9.03 9.70 11.73
CA ARG A 43 -7.62 9.46 11.40
C ARG A 43 -6.76 10.71 11.60
N ARG A 44 -7.21 11.88 11.11
CA ARG A 44 -6.49 13.16 11.33
C ARG A 44 -6.47 13.60 12.78
N GLU A 45 -7.46 13.24 13.59
CA GLU A 45 -7.50 13.52 15.03
C GLU A 45 -6.52 12.60 15.78
N GLN A 46 -6.52 11.30 15.47
CA GLN A 46 -5.48 10.38 15.94
C GLN A 46 -4.09 10.86 15.50
N ASP A 47 -3.89 11.13 14.22
CA ASP A 47 -2.59 11.56 13.69
C ASP A 47 -2.19 12.95 14.26
N LYS A 48 -3.12 13.83 14.64
CA LYS A 48 -2.78 15.04 15.43
C LYS A 48 -2.32 14.73 16.86
N ARG A 49 -2.93 13.75 17.53
CA ARG A 49 -2.48 13.27 18.86
C ARG A 49 -1.17 12.50 18.80
N PHE A 50 -0.85 11.87 17.67
CA PHE A 50 0.36 11.04 17.49
C PHE A 50 1.48 11.71 16.67
N GLN A 51 1.21 12.84 16.01
CA GLN A 51 2.18 13.65 15.25
C GLN A 51 1.88 15.14 15.45
N ARG A 52 2.33 15.70 16.58
CA ARG A 52 2.70 17.12 16.57
C ARG A 52 3.83 17.58 17.47
N THR A 53 4.76 16.70 17.81
CA THR A 53 6.11 17.12 18.22
C THR A 53 7.20 16.35 17.48
N THR A 54 8.26 17.07 17.13
CA THR A 54 9.58 16.52 16.78
C THR A 54 10.45 16.27 18.02
N ILE A 55 9.85 16.43 19.21
CA ILE A 55 10.47 16.38 20.53
C ILE A 55 9.77 15.25 21.30
N ALA A 56 10.50 14.19 21.63
CA ALA A 56 9.94 12.97 22.21
C ALA A 56 9.29 13.18 23.59
N SER A 57 9.69 14.22 24.34
CA SER A 57 9.17 14.54 25.68
C SER A 57 7.76 15.15 25.71
N GLU A 58 7.26 15.64 24.57
CA GLU A 58 5.92 16.24 24.45
C GLU A 58 4.90 15.29 23.80
N ALA A 59 5.29 14.04 23.53
CA ALA A 59 4.36 13.03 23.04
C ALA A 59 3.51 12.47 24.19
N ASP A 60 2.19 12.61 24.11
CA ASP A 60 1.16 12.08 25.03
C ASP A 60 1.25 10.55 25.29
N VAL A 61 2.11 9.83 24.57
CA VAL A 61 2.41 8.41 24.77
C VAL A 61 3.92 8.20 24.67
N VAL A 62 4.57 8.10 25.83
CA VAL A 62 6.00 7.76 25.96
C VAL A 62 6.22 6.30 25.56
N PRO A 63 7.10 5.98 24.59
CA PRO A 63 7.54 4.61 24.34
C PRO A 63 8.44 4.16 25.49
N SER A 64 8.05 3.14 26.26
CA SER A 64 8.72 2.77 27.53
C SER A 64 10.15 2.22 27.43
N ASN A 65 10.79 2.19 26.25
CA ASN A 65 12.17 1.72 26.10
C ASN A 65 12.87 2.37 24.90
N GLY A 66 13.93 3.16 25.15
CA GLY A 66 14.83 3.68 24.12
C GLY A 66 15.61 4.93 24.57
N VAL A 67 16.88 4.75 24.95
CA VAL A 67 17.82 5.87 25.16
C VAL A 67 18.07 6.57 23.81
N PHE A 68 17.96 7.90 23.78
CA PHE A 68 17.90 8.69 22.56
C PHE A 68 19.18 9.52 22.35
N GLU A 69 20.11 9.01 21.54
CA GLU A 69 21.32 9.75 21.13
C GLU A 69 21.01 10.74 19.98
N PRO A 70 21.53 11.99 20.00
CA PRO A 70 20.95 13.10 19.21
C PRO A 70 21.52 13.28 17.79
N GLU A 71 22.55 12.53 17.38
CA GLU A 71 23.38 12.90 16.21
C GLU A 71 22.80 12.56 14.82
N LYS A 72 21.76 11.71 14.71
CA LYS A 72 21.29 11.17 13.41
C LYS A 72 19.95 11.75 12.96
N ARG A 73 19.93 13.05 12.63
CA ARG A 73 18.70 13.77 12.24
C ARG A 73 18.02 13.30 10.94
N HIS A 74 18.70 12.54 10.08
CA HIS A 74 18.13 12.08 8.80
C HIS A 74 17.29 10.79 8.89
N ASP A 75 17.43 9.99 9.96
CA ASP A 75 16.67 8.73 10.15
C ASP A 75 15.29 8.93 10.80
N ILE A 76 15.03 10.11 11.40
CA ILE A 76 13.82 10.41 12.18
C ILE A 76 12.55 10.30 11.30
N SER A 77 12.66 10.67 10.02
CA SER A 77 11.60 10.65 9.00
C SER A 77 11.01 9.26 8.71
N LEU A 78 11.66 8.19 9.15
CA LEU A 78 11.27 6.80 8.90
C LEU A 78 10.91 6.02 10.18
N CYS A 79 10.74 6.71 11.31
CA CYS A 79 10.22 6.08 12.52
C CYS A 79 8.70 5.86 12.42
N TYR A 80 8.28 4.66 12.00
CA TYR A 80 6.86 4.28 11.94
C TYR A 80 6.50 3.19 12.96
N PHE A 81 5.36 3.38 13.61
CA PHE A 81 4.86 2.49 14.65
C PHE A 81 4.38 1.14 14.10
N CYS A 82 4.39 0.13 14.97
CA CYS A 82 3.81 -1.17 14.68
C CYS A 82 2.28 -1.07 14.59
N GLN A 83 1.74 -1.27 13.40
CA GLN A 83 0.28 -1.21 13.24
C GLN A 83 -0.45 -2.36 13.98
N LYS A 84 0.18 -3.54 14.16
CA LYS A 84 -0.40 -4.63 14.97
C LYS A 84 -0.51 -4.21 16.44
N CYS A 85 0.58 -3.74 17.07
CA CYS A 85 0.51 -3.22 18.44
C CYS A 85 -0.48 -2.04 18.56
N LYS A 86 -0.49 -1.10 17.59
CA LYS A 86 -1.38 0.07 17.60
C LYS A 86 -2.87 -0.32 17.61
N ASN A 87 -3.25 -1.42 16.97
CA ASN A 87 -4.62 -1.94 17.03
C ASN A 87 -5.01 -2.42 18.44
N HIS A 88 -4.05 -2.92 19.22
CA HIS A 88 -4.23 -3.33 20.61
C HIS A 88 -3.95 -2.19 21.61
N GLY A 89 -3.83 -0.94 21.14
CA GLY A 89 -3.58 0.24 21.97
C GLY A 89 -2.12 0.46 22.37
N VAL A 90 -1.20 -0.43 21.99
CA VAL A 90 0.21 -0.37 22.39
C VAL A 90 1.06 0.28 21.29
N LEU A 91 1.86 1.30 21.63
CA LEU A 91 2.76 1.96 20.66
C LEU A 91 4.20 1.45 20.80
N MET A 92 4.62 0.63 19.84
CA MET A 92 6.01 0.18 19.69
C MET A 92 6.58 0.64 18.34
N TRP A 93 7.83 1.11 18.32
CA TRP A 93 8.54 1.40 17.08
C TRP A 93 8.79 0.11 16.30
N LYS A 94 8.44 0.09 15.01
CA LYS A 94 8.48 -1.15 14.24
C LYS A 94 9.90 -1.64 13.93
N LYS A 95 10.91 -0.73 13.93
CA LYS A 95 12.31 -1.09 13.63
C LYS A 95 12.82 -2.15 14.62
N ASP A 96 12.61 -1.91 15.91
CA ASP A 96 13.37 -2.62 16.96
C ASP A 96 12.62 -3.83 17.54
N HIS A 97 11.28 -3.81 17.56
CA HIS A 97 10.48 -4.92 18.11
C HIS A 97 9.85 -5.88 17.05
N LYS A 98 10.16 -5.74 15.73
CA LYS A 98 9.51 -6.55 14.66
C LYS A 98 9.54 -8.07 14.91
N ARG A 99 10.59 -8.58 15.56
CA ARG A 99 10.76 -10.02 15.86
C ARG A 99 10.18 -10.42 17.23
N SER A 100 10.07 -9.48 18.17
CA SER A 100 9.57 -9.67 19.53
C SER A 100 8.12 -9.14 19.72
N CYS A 101 7.40 -8.91 18.64
CA CYS A 101 6.04 -8.40 18.67
C CYS A 101 5.06 -9.47 19.18
N GLU A 102 4.53 -9.27 20.39
CA GLU A 102 3.48 -10.12 21.01
C GLU A 102 2.30 -10.35 20.07
N TYR A 103 1.88 -9.30 19.36
CA TYR A 103 0.76 -9.33 18.43
C TYR A 103 1.12 -9.81 17.02
N ALA A 104 2.37 -10.27 16.75
CA ALA A 104 2.82 -10.69 15.42
C ALA A 104 1.86 -11.69 14.76
N ASN A 105 1.47 -12.70 15.53
CA ASN A 105 0.59 -13.80 15.10
C ASN A 105 -0.89 -13.58 15.48
N CYS A 106 -1.26 -12.39 15.98
CA CYS A 106 -2.64 -12.12 16.40
C CYS A 106 -3.63 -12.16 15.23
N ARG A 107 -4.77 -12.81 15.47
CA ARG A 107 -5.91 -13.05 14.56
C ARG A 107 -7.20 -12.35 14.99
N CYS A 108 -7.07 -11.18 15.61
CA CYS A 108 -8.23 -10.31 15.81
C CYS A 108 -8.63 -9.65 14.49
N GLU A 109 -9.91 -9.29 14.33
CA GLU A 109 -10.46 -8.71 13.09
C GLU A 109 -9.59 -7.55 12.55
N GLN A 110 -9.15 -6.64 13.44
CA GLN A 110 -8.34 -5.50 13.06
C GLN A 110 -6.95 -5.88 12.52
N CYS A 111 -6.36 -6.96 13.04
CA CYS A 111 -5.05 -7.47 12.61
C CYS A 111 -5.15 -8.24 11.29
N ASP A 112 -6.17 -9.09 11.11
CA ASP A 112 -6.39 -9.80 9.85
C ASP A 112 -6.78 -8.84 8.70
N LEU A 113 -7.52 -7.76 8.97
CA LEU A 113 -7.78 -6.69 8.00
C LEU A 113 -6.48 -6.00 7.49
N ILE A 114 -5.44 -5.94 8.31
CA ILE A 114 -4.13 -5.41 7.90
C ILE A 114 -3.37 -6.44 7.08
N ASP A 115 -3.36 -7.70 7.50
CA ASP A 115 -2.57 -8.73 6.83
C ASP A 115 -3.16 -9.09 5.46
N THR A 116 -4.48 -9.12 5.33
CA THR A 116 -5.20 -9.22 4.06
C THR A 116 -4.90 -8.01 3.15
N ARG A 117 -5.01 -6.77 3.65
CA ARG A 117 -4.61 -5.56 2.90
C ARG A 117 -3.15 -5.62 2.45
N ARG A 118 -2.23 -6.08 3.31
CA ARG A 118 -0.80 -6.24 2.96
C ARG A 118 -0.60 -7.33 1.91
N ALA A 119 -1.42 -8.38 1.89
CA ALA A 119 -1.37 -9.43 0.86
C ALA A 119 -1.83 -8.86 -0.49
N LEU A 120 -2.99 -8.18 -0.53
CA LEU A 120 -3.50 -7.53 -1.73
C LEU A 120 -2.51 -6.52 -2.32
N ASP A 121 -1.86 -5.69 -1.50
CA ASP A 121 -0.83 -4.76 -1.96
C ASP A 121 0.36 -5.47 -2.63
N ARG A 122 0.77 -6.66 -2.15
CA ARG A 122 1.81 -7.47 -2.80
C ARG A 122 1.34 -8.00 -4.15
N HIS A 123 0.12 -8.56 -4.23
CA HIS A 123 -0.44 -9.02 -5.50
C HIS A 123 -0.58 -7.89 -6.53
N ILE A 124 -0.98 -6.68 -6.09
CA ILE A 124 -1.09 -5.49 -6.95
C ILE A 124 0.30 -4.98 -7.37
N LYS A 125 1.33 -5.04 -6.51
CA LYS A 125 2.70 -4.70 -6.88
C LYS A 125 3.23 -5.65 -7.95
N ASN A 126 3.18 -6.96 -7.68
CA ASN A 126 3.71 -7.99 -8.57
C ASN A 126 3.00 -7.98 -9.94
N SER A 127 1.67 -7.80 -9.97
CA SER A 127 0.92 -7.71 -11.24
C SER A 127 1.20 -6.44 -12.05
N LYS A 128 1.59 -5.33 -11.40
CA LYS A 128 2.09 -4.14 -12.11
C LYS A 128 3.48 -4.36 -12.69
N GLU A 129 4.38 -5.00 -11.94
CA GLU A 129 5.74 -5.32 -12.40
C GLU A 129 5.73 -6.24 -13.63
N MET A 130 4.85 -7.25 -13.66
CA MET A 130 4.65 -8.09 -14.85
C MET A 130 4.06 -7.30 -16.04
N LYS A 131 3.14 -6.36 -15.78
CA LYS A 131 2.55 -5.52 -16.84
C LYS A 131 3.52 -4.48 -17.41
N THR A 132 4.54 -4.05 -16.66
CA THR A 132 5.58 -3.14 -17.17
C THR A 132 6.58 -3.84 -18.08
N VAL A 133 6.86 -5.13 -17.88
CA VAL A 133 7.74 -5.91 -18.77
C VAL A 133 7.05 -6.21 -20.10
N ASN A 134 5.74 -6.49 -20.10
CA ASN A 134 4.97 -6.81 -21.30
C ASN A 134 4.67 -5.61 -22.23
N SER A 135 5.31 -4.46 -22.03
CA SER A 135 5.04 -3.21 -22.75
C SER A 135 6.27 -2.55 -23.37
N SER A 136 7.44 -3.18 -23.33
CA SER A 136 8.71 -2.63 -23.85
C SER A 136 9.05 -3.04 -25.29
N ASP A 137 8.41 -4.06 -25.85
CA ASP A 137 8.90 -4.73 -27.07
C ASP A 137 8.36 -4.15 -28.38
N TYR A 138 7.97 -2.87 -28.39
CA TYR A 138 7.55 -2.15 -29.60
C TYR A 138 7.82 -0.64 -29.52
N PHE A 139 9.09 -0.24 -29.69
CA PHE A 139 9.49 0.72 -30.74
C PHE A 139 11.01 0.76 -30.90
N SER A 140 11.49 0.70 -32.14
CA SER A 140 12.91 0.81 -32.52
C SER A 140 13.15 2.02 -33.43
N SER A 141 14.42 2.42 -33.60
CA SER A 141 14.93 3.58 -34.39
C SER A 141 14.83 4.92 -33.62
N SER A 142 15.81 5.84 -33.61
CA SER A 142 17.19 5.91 -34.14
C SER A 142 17.94 7.07 -33.41
N SER A 143 19.26 7.31 -33.40
CA SER A 143 20.46 6.78 -34.09
C SER A 143 21.71 6.87 -33.15
N SER A 144 22.92 6.59 -33.69
CA SER A 144 24.27 7.19 -33.43
C SER A 144 24.53 8.02 -32.15
N GLU A 145 25.66 7.89 -31.44
CA GLU A 145 27.05 7.86 -31.97
C GLU A 145 28.03 6.91 -31.24
N GLU A 146 29.19 6.74 -31.88
CA GLU A 146 30.31 5.82 -31.61
C GLU A 146 31.06 6.07 -30.28
N TYR A 147 31.44 4.99 -29.57
CA TYR A 147 32.83 4.84 -29.09
C TYR A 147 33.20 3.36 -28.82
N SER A 148 34.36 2.97 -29.34
CA SER A 148 35.08 1.70 -29.13
C SER A 148 35.79 1.70 -27.76
N SER A 149 36.24 0.60 -27.14
CA SER A 149 36.08 -0.85 -27.32
C SER A 149 36.79 -1.56 -26.14
N GLY A 150 36.32 -2.73 -25.69
CA GLY A 150 37.01 -3.53 -24.68
C GLY A 150 36.41 -4.92 -24.47
N SER A 151 37.12 -5.95 -24.94
CA SER A 151 36.85 -7.39 -24.75
C SER A 151 36.75 -7.78 -23.27
N ASP A 152 36.07 -8.86 -22.86
CA ASP A 152 36.21 -10.21 -23.40
C ASP A 152 34.97 -11.12 -23.23
N SER A 153 35.02 -12.27 -23.88
CA SER A 153 33.95 -13.25 -24.12
C SER A 153 33.75 -14.22 -22.94
N THR A 154 32.55 -14.82 -22.83
CA THR A 154 32.38 -16.27 -23.13
C THR A 154 30.94 -16.77 -22.93
N ALA A 155 30.61 -17.81 -23.71
CA ALA A 155 29.51 -18.76 -23.50
C ALA A 155 28.06 -18.24 -23.45
N GLY A 156 27.39 -18.41 -24.60
CA GLY A 156 25.93 -18.49 -24.68
C GLY A 156 25.38 -19.89 -24.32
N PRO A 157 24.28 -20.35 -24.92
CA PRO A 157 23.12 -20.76 -24.12
C PRO A 157 22.74 -22.24 -24.28
N LEU A 158 21.90 -22.77 -23.37
CA LEU A 158 21.01 -23.90 -23.69
C LEU A 158 19.59 -23.73 -23.10
N PRO A 159 18.54 -24.18 -23.81
CA PRO A 159 17.13 -24.01 -23.43
C PRO A 159 16.46 -25.35 -23.06
N PHE A 160 15.12 -25.31 -22.99
CA PHE A 160 14.21 -26.47 -23.10
C PHE A 160 14.15 -27.44 -21.90
N SER A 161 12.99 -27.51 -21.25
CA SER A 161 11.99 -28.51 -21.67
C SER A 161 10.64 -28.29 -20.97
N SER A 162 9.57 -28.19 -21.76
CA SER A 162 8.20 -28.30 -21.28
C SER A 162 7.82 -29.77 -21.15
N MET A 163 7.13 -30.16 -20.08
CA MET A 163 6.26 -31.35 -20.14
C MET A 163 4.94 -31.14 -19.38
N PRO A 164 3.87 -31.86 -19.77
CA PRO A 164 2.49 -31.47 -19.48
C PRO A 164 1.76 -32.53 -18.61
N VAL A 165 0.42 -32.48 -18.60
CA VAL A 165 -0.50 -33.56 -18.18
C VAL A 165 -0.65 -33.73 -16.66
N SER A 166 -1.82 -33.98 -16.05
CA SER A 166 -3.23 -33.64 -16.33
C SER A 166 -4.06 -33.93 -15.06
N PHE A 167 -5.29 -33.41 -14.98
CA PHE A 167 -6.46 -33.95 -14.27
C PHE A 167 -6.28 -34.81 -12.99
N ALA A 168 -6.90 -34.35 -11.90
CA ALA A 168 -8.02 -35.08 -11.30
C ALA A 168 -8.98 -34.11 -10.57
N CYS A 169 -10.27 -34.22 -10.87
CA CYS A 169 -11.34 -33.75 -9.99
C CYS A 169 -11.44 -34.71 -8.81
N ASN A 170 -11.85 -34.25 -7.63
CA ASN A 170 -12.68 -35.05 -6.74
C ASN A 170 -13.52 -34.13 -5.84
N THR A 171 -14.83 -34.13 -6.11
CA THR A 171 -15.89 -33.74 -5.19
C THR A 171 -16.27 -34.93 -4.32
N GLU A 172 -16.39 -34.76 -3.01
CA GLU A 172 -17.12 -35.58 -2.02
C GLU A 172 -16.80 -34.97 -0.63
N ALA A 173 -17.70 -34.89 0.36
CA ALA A 173 -19.16 -35.06 0.37
C ALA A 173 -19.75 -34.19 1.51
#